data_AF-A0A3D3DFD1-F1
#
_entry.id   AF-A0A3D3DFD1-F1
#
_cell.length_a   1.000
_cell.length_b   1.000
_cell.length_c   1.000
_cell.angle_alpha   90.00
_cell.angle_beta   90.00
_cell.angle_gamma   90.00
#
_symmetry.space_group_name_H-M   'P 1'
#
loop_
_entity.id
_entity.type
_entity.pdbx_description
1 polymer ?
#
loop_
_entity_poly.entity_id
_entity_poly.type
_entity_poly.pdbx_seq_one_letter_code
_entity_poly.pdbx_strand_id
1 'polypeptide(L)' 'AIHRLPDGAVQLTMSGTAHTNYLLQWTADWLTWSNLGMLSSPNGLFAWVDGSASNAPRRFYRLQLGP' A
#
# COMPACT_ATOMS: atom_id res chain seq x y z
N ALA A 1 8.14 2.36 -5.96
CA ALA A 1 8.21 3.84 -5.93
C ALA A 1 7.04 4.41 -5.13
N ILE A 2 7.19 5.60 -4.55
CA ILE A 2 6.17 6.29 -3.76
C ILE A 2 6.11 7.74 -4.23
N HIS A 3 4.94 8.21 -4.62
CA HIS A 3 4.72 9.59 -5.08
C HIS A 3 3.53 10.22 -4.35
N ARG A 4 3.67 11.47 -3.90
CA ARG A 4 2.52 12.27 -3.45
C ARG A 4 1.87 12.94 -4.65
N LEU A 5 0.54 12.87 -4.70
CA LEU A 5 -0.28 13.52 -5.71
C LEU A 5 -0.71 14.92 -5.23
N PRO A 6 -1.13 15.82 -6.15
CA PRO A 6 -1.51 17.19 -5.79
C PRO A 6 -2.69 17.30 -4.80
N ASP A 7 -3.56 16.30 -4.77
CA ASP A 7 -4.70 16.20 -3.84
C ASP A 7 -4.33 15.63 -2.45
N GLY A 8 -3.04 15.33 -2.23
CA GLY A 8 -2.53 14.75 -0.99
C GLY A 8 -2.64 13.23 -0.92
N ALA A 9 -3.19 12.55 -1.92
CA ALA A 9 -3.15 11.11 -2.02
C ALA A 9 -1.72 10.61 -2.28
N VAL A 10 -1.47 9.32 -2.02
CA VAL A 10 -0.17 8.69 -2.26
C VAL A 10 -0.30 7.58 -3.28
N GLN A 11 0.43 7.70 -4.38
CA GLN A 11 0.59 6.63 -5.36
C GLN A 11 1.76 5.72 -4.98
N LEU A 12 1.47 4.43 -4.93
CA LEU A 12 2.41 3.36 -4.63
C LEU A 12 2.60 2.50 -5.87
N THR A 13 3.86 2.22 -6.22
CA THR A 13 4.23 1.16 -7.17
C THR A 13 5.10 0.18 -6.43
N MET A 14 4.67 -1.07 -6.37
CA MET A 14 5.24 -2.11 -5.52
C MET A 14 5.45 -3.39 -6.32
N SER A 15 6.29 -4.28 -5.79
CA SER A 15 6.51 -5.61 -6.36
C SER A 15 6.52 -6.67 -5.27
N GLY A 16 6.11 -7.88 -5.63
CA GLY A 16 6.13 -9.07 -4.79
C GLY A 16 6.18 -10.33 -5.66
N THR A 17 5.85 -11.48 -5.08
CA THR A 17 5.82 -12.75 -5.81
C THR A 17 4.61 -12.78 -6.76
N ALA A 18 4.83 -13.24 -7.99
CA ALA A 18 3.78 -13.50 -8.97
C ALA A 18 2.75 -14.50 -8.42
N HIS A 19 1.49 -14.36 -8.83
CA HIS A 19 0.38 -15.25 -8.42
C HIS A 19 0.22 -15.37 -6.90
N THR A 20 0.68 -14.38 -6.14
CA THR A 20 0.59 -14.34 -4.68
C THR A 20 -0.32 -13.20 -4.24
N ASN A 21 -1.16 -13.48 -3.25
CA ASN A 21 -2.03 -12.49 -2.65
C ASN A 21 -1.29 -11.73 -1.56
N TYR A 22 -1.42 -10.40 -1.55
CA TYR A 22 -0.90 -9.54 -0.51
C TYR A 22 -1.99 -8.64 0.05
N LEU A 23 -1.97 -8.41 1.34
CA LEU A 23 -2.73 -7.36 2.00
C LEU A 23 -1.84 -6.12 2.10
N LEU A 24 -2.22 -5.04 1.41
CA LEU A 24 -1.58 -3.74 1.55
C LEU A 24 -2.03 -3.11 2.86
N GLN A 25 -1.07 -2.75 3.69
CA GLN A 25 -1.31 -2.12 4.99
C GLN A 25 -0.50 -0.85 5.14
N TRP A 26 -0.98 0.04 6.00
CA TRP A 26 -0.27 1.23 6.41
C TRP A 26 -0.24 1.39 7.93
N THR A 27 0.74 2.15 8.42
CA THR A 27 0.87 2.52 9.83
C THR A 27 1.39 3.96 9.96
N ALA A 28 1.05 4.63 11.07
CA ALA A 28 1.65 5.89 11.50
C ALA A 28 2.66 5.71 12.65
N ASP A 29 2.55 4.61 13.41
CA ASP A 29 3.20 4.43 14.71
C ASP A 29 4.00 3.11 14.84
N TRP A 30 3.95 2.25 13.82
CA TRP A 30 4.54 0.90 13.80
C TRP A 30 3.94 -0.11 14.77
N LEU A 31 2.95 0.29 15.57
CA LEU A 31 2.23 -0.56 16.51
C LEU A 31 0.92 -1.06 15.90
N THR A 32 0.19 -0.16 15.25
CA THR A 32 -1.11 -0.43 14.65
C THR A 32 -1.02 -0.38 13.13
N TRP A 33 -1.56 -1.41 12.48
CA TRP A 33 -1.57 -1.53 11.03
C TRP A 33 -3.01 -1.54 10.53
N SER A 34 -3.32 -0.63 9.61
CA SER A 34 -4.62 -0.50 8.97
C SER A 34 -4.57 -1.09 7.56
N ASN A 35 -5.63 -1.79 7.17
CA ASN A 35 -5.73 -2.43 5.86
C ASN A 35 -6.21 -1.42 4.81
N LEU A 36 -5.53 -1.35 3.66
CA LEU A 36 -5.96 -0.59 2.49
C LEU A 36 -6.72 -1.46 1.49
N GLY A 37 -6.23 -2.67 1.23
CA GLY A 37 -6.86 -3.57 0.26
C GLY A 37 -6.03 -4.81 -0.06
N MET A 38 -6.68 -5.81 -0.64
CA MET A 38 -6.05 -7.03 -1.12
C MET A 38 -5.55 -6.82 -2.55
N LEU A 39 -4.34 -7.27 -2.82
CA LEU A 39 -3.64 -7.15 -4.08
C LEU A 39 -3.29 -8.54 -4.60
N SER A 40 -3.61 -8.79 -5.86
CA SER A 40 -3.20 -9.99 -6.58
C SER A 40 -2.75 -9.60 -7.98
N SER A 41 -1.66 -10.18 -8.44
CA SER A 41 -1.08 -9.85 -9.74
C SER A 41 -0.34 -11.05 -10.34
N PRO A 42 -0.62 -11.43 -11.58
CA PRO A 42 0.07 -12.54 -12.25
C PRO A 42 1.57 -12.29 -12.43
N ASN A 43 2.02 -11.04 -12.48
CA ASN A 43 3.43 -10.68 -12.66
C ASN A 43 4.08 -10.12 -11.39
N GLY A 44 3.35 -10.10 -10.27
CA GLY A 44 3.85 -9.58 -9.00
C GLY A 44 4.08 -8.07 -8.98
N LEU A 45 3.58 -7.31 -9.96
CA LEU A 45 3.64 -5.85 -9.97
C LEU A 45 2.29 -5.27 -9.55
N PHE A 46 2.34 -4.24 -8.71
CA PHE A 46 1.15 -3.62 -8.12
C PHE A 46 1.23 -2.10 -8.21
N ALA A 47 0.08 -1.47 -8.47
CA ALA A 47 -0.11 -0.03 -8.37
C ALA A 47 -1.33 0.25 -7.49
N TRP A 48 -1.21 1.21 -6.58
CA TRP A 48 -2.29 1.61 -5.68
C TRP A 48 -2.27 3.10 -5.42
N VAL A 49 -3.45 3.71 -5.26
CA VAL A 49 -3.60 5.10 -4.82
C VAL A 49 -4.29 5.10 -3.47
N ASP A 50 -3.56 5.48 -2.42
CA ASP A 50 -4.11 5.69 -1.10
C ASP A 50 -4.69 7.10 -0.98
N GLY A 51 -6.00 7.22 -1.26
CA GLY A 51 -6.74 8.47 -1.14
C GLY A 51 -6.95 8.94 0.30
N SER A 52 -6.74 8.07 1.30
CA SER A 52 -6.91 8.43 2.71
C SER A 52 -5.65 9.08 3.32
N ALA A 53 -4.54 9.07 2.57
CA ALA A 53 -3.25 9.62 3.00
C ALA A 53 -3.28 11.14 3.27
N SER A 54 -4.21 11.87 2.67
CA SER A 54 -4.37 13.33 2.87
C SER A 54 -4.60 13.72 4.33
N ASN A 55 -5.19 12.84 5.14
CA ASN A 55 -5.51 13.08 6.55
C ASN A 55 -4.39 12.65 7.54
N ALA A 56 -3.26 12.11 7.05
CA ALA A 56 -2.21 11.57 7.90
C ALA A 56 -0.81 11.94 7.36
N PRO A 57 -0.08 12.86 8.02
CA PRO A 57 1.15 13.41 7.47
C PRO A 57 2.31 12.41 7.38
N ARG A 58 2.27 11.31 8.16
CA ARG A 58 3.28 10.24 8.16
C ARG A 58 2.60 8.88 7.99
N ARG A 59 2.91 8.20 6.89
CA ARG A 59 2.48 6.84 6.60
C ARG A 59 3.66 5.99 6.17
N PHE A 60 3.72 4.79 6.70
CA PHE A 60 4.61 3.72 6.26
C PHE A 60 3.74 2.58 5.73
N TYR A 61 4.18 1.94 4.66
CA TYR A 61 3.41 0.93 3.95
C TYR A 61 4.14 -0.40 3.97
N ARG A 62 3.38 -1.50 4.00
CA ARG A 62 3.91 -2.84 3.78
C ARG A 62 2.95 -3.70 2.98
N LEU A 63 3.52 -4.66 2.26
CA LEU A 63 2.78 -5.82 1.77
C LEU A 63 2.90 -6.92 2.81
N GLN A 64 1.77 -7.33 3.39
CA GLN A 64 1.70 -8.53 4.22
C GLN A 64 1.22 -9.68 3.34
N LEU A 65 1.84 -10.86 3.43
CA LEU A 65 1.34 -12.05 2.72
C LEU A 65 -0.12 -12.28 3.14
N GLY A 66 -1.01 -12.32 2.15
CA GLY A 66 -2.42 -12.64 2.36
C GLY A 66 -2.59 -14.12 2.72
N PRO A 67 -3.72 -14.50 3.32
CA PRO A 67 -4.09 -15.90 3.45
C PRO A 67 -4.20 -16.60 2.08
#